data_AF-A0A6V8DIV9-F1
#
_entry.id   AF-A0A6V8DIV9-F1
#
_cell.length_a   1.000
_cell.length_b   1.000
_cell.length_c   1.000
_cell.angle_alpha   90.00
_cell.angle_beta   90.00
_cell.angle_gamma   90.00
#
_symmetry.space_group_name_H-M   'P 1'
#
loop_
_entity.id
_entity.type
_entity.pdbx_description
1 polymer ?
#
loop_
_entity_poly.entity_id
_entity_poly.type
_entity_poly.pdbx_seq_one_letter_code
_entity_poly.pdbx_strand_id
1 'polypeptide(L)'
;DRATFIESVVIDWMSRREDLGETMDPSSDPRILPTMESHQEFSGGLFDIMEKSRLQSTPILLGREYLEARSWHLGQERLESIIGR
;
A
#
# COMPACT_ATOMS: atom_id res chain seq x y z
N ASP A 1 -8.78 -12.91 5.24
CA ASP A 1 -9.06 -12.90 3.79
C ASP A 1 -8.90 -11.48 3.25
N ARG A 2 -9.10 -11.27 1.95
CA ARG A 2 -8.90 -9.97 1.29
C ARG A 2 -9.80 -8.87 1.85
N ALA A 3 -11.06 -9.17 2.14
CA ALA A 3 -12.01 -8.16 2.63
C ALA A 3 -11.64 -7.69 4.03
N THR A 4 -11.34 -8.63 4.93
CA THR A 4 -10.90 -8.32 6.30
C THR A 4 -9.61 -7.48 6.32
N PHE A 5 -8.67 -7.72 5.40
CA PHE A 5 -7.44 -6.92 5.29
C PHE A 5 -7.71 -5.49 4.82
N ILE A 6 -8.57 -5.31 3.81
CA ILE A 6 -8.94 -3.99 3.33
C ILE A 6 -9.67 -3.20 4.42
N GLU A 7 -10.60 -3.84 5.11
CA GLU A 7 -11.36 -3.24 6.21
C GLU A 7 -10.44 -2.78 7.34
N SER A 8 -9.45 -3.58 7.74
CA SER A 8 -8.53 -3.18 8.81
C SER A 8 -7.69 -1.95 8.45
N VAL A 9 -7.27 -1.81 7.19
CA VAL A 9 -6.55 -0.62 6.70
C VAL A 9 -7.44 0.61 6.75
N VAL A 10 -8.69 0.51 6.31
CA VAL A 10 -9.64 1.62 6.34
C VAL A 10 -9.95 2.04 7.79
N ILE A 11 -10.19 1.07 8.69
CA ILE A 11 -10.45 1.35 10.11
C ILE A 11 -9.25 2.02 10.77
N ASP A 12 -8.02 1.55 10.55
CA ASP A 12 -6.81 2.18 11.08
C ASP A 12 -6.66 3.63 10.58
N TRP A 13 -6.91 3.86 9.29
CA TRP A 13 -6.90 5.22 8.74
C TRP A 13 -7.95 6.14 9.38
N MET A 14 -9.20 5.66 9.52
CA MET A 14 -10.28 6.42 10.17
C MET A 14 -9.94 6.75 11.62
N SER A 15 -9.49 5.76 12.39
CA SER A 15 -9.07 5.92 13.78
C SER A 15 -8.00 7.01 13.94
N ARG A 16 -6.98 6.99 13.07
CA ARG A 16 -5.91 8.02 13.12
C ARG A 16 -6.42 9.41 12.78
N ARG A 17 -7.43 9.54 11.91
CA ARG A 17 -8.04 10.85 11.63
C ARG A 17 -8.78 11.38 12.85
N GLU A 18 -9.57 10.53 13.50
CA GLU A 18 -10.27 10.88 14.74
C GLU A 18 -9.29 11.27 15.85
N ASP A 19 -8.18 10.53 16.01
CA ASP A 19 -7.12 10.83 16.99
C ASP A 19 -6.46 12.20 16.75
N LEU A 20 -6.45 12.67 15.50
CA LEU A 20 -5.96 14.00 15.12
C LEU A 20 -7.02 15.10 15.26
N GLY A 21 -8.25 14.76 15.66
CA GLY A 21 -9.37 15.69 15.75
C GLY A 21 -9.96 16.09 14.40
N GLU A 22 -9.68 15.33 13.34
CA GLU A 22 -10.21 15.57 12.00
C GLU A 22 -11.69 15.18 11.90
N THR A 23 -12.44 15.85 11.03
CA THR A 23 -13.85 15.52 10.79
C THR A 23 -14.02 14.19 10.07
N MET A 24 -15.01 13.42 10.48
CA MET A 24 -15.48 12.20 9.79
C MET A 24 -16.70 12.46 8.90
N ASP A 25 -17.21 13.70 8.91
CA ASP A 25 -18.35 14.08 8.09
C ASP A 25 -17.90 14.45 6.67
N PRO A 26 -18.29 13.68 5.63
CA PRO A 26 -17.93 13.96 4.25
C PRO A 26 -18.56 15.25 3.71
N SER A 27 -19.57 15.80 4.38
CA SER A 27 -20.10 17.13 4.06
C SER A 27 -19.16 18.26 4.48
N SER A 28 -18.39 18.02 5.56
CA SER A 28 -17.38 18.93 6.09
C SER A 28 -16.02 18.77 5.39
N ASP A 29 -15.67 17.57 4.96
CA ASP A 29 -14.49 17.29 4.14
C ASP A 29 -14.82 16.36 2.96
N PRO A 30 -14.92 16.88 1.72
CA PRO A 30 -15.28 16.08 0.55
C PRO A 30 -14.18 15.10 0.13
N ARG A 31 -12.97 15.15 0.71
CA ARG A 31 -11.88 14.22 0.38
C ARG A 31 -11.97 12.90 1.14
N ILE A 32 -12.85 12.78 2.14
CA ILE A 32 -12.98 11.55 2.94
C ILE A 32 -13.31 10.35 2.06
N LEU A 33 -14.37 10.44 1.24
CA LEU A 33 -14.80 9.31 0.41
C LEU A 33 -13.75 8.93 -0.65
N PRO A 34 -13.21 9.87 -1.45
CA PRO A 34 -12.13 9.54 -2.40
C PRO A 34 -10.88 8.94 -1.74
N THR A 35 -10.54 9.40 -0.54
CA THR A 35 -9.39 8.87 0.21
C THR A 35 -9.67 7.47 0.74
N MET A 36 -10.88 7.21 1.22
CA MET A 36 -11.32 5.87 1.63
C MET A 36 -11.28 4.90 0.44
N GLU A 37 -11.82 5.30 -0.71
CA GLU A 37 -11.78 4.50 -1.95
C GLU A 37 -10.34 4.18 -2.36
N SER A 38 -9.43 5.15 -2.26
CA SER A 38 -8.00 4.95 -2.52
C SER A 38 -7.38 3.93 -1.55
N HIS A 39 -7.70 4.00 -0.25
CA HIS A 39 -7.24 2.99 0.72
C HIS A 39 -7.77 1.60 0.37
N GLN A 40 -9.03 1.48 -0.03
CA GLN A 40 -9.64 0.21 -0.42
C GLN A 40 -9.00 -0.39 -1.67
N GLU A 41 -8.81 0.43 -2.71
CA GLU A 41 -8.21 0.00 -3.97
C GLU A 41 -6.76 -0.44 -3.77
N PHE A 42 -5.92 0.40 -3.15
CA PHE A 42 -4.50 0.12 -3.01
C PHE A 42 -4.22 -1.01 -2.03
N SER A 43 -4.95 -1.10 -0.92
CA SER A 43 -4.79 -2.24 0.02
C SER A 43 -5.25 -3.55 -0.63
N GLY A 44 -6.32 -3.52 -1.42
CA GLY A 44 -6.76 -4.68 -2.20
C GLY A 44 -5.68 -5.14 -3.19
N GLY A 45 -5.11 -4.21 -3.96
CA GLY A 45 -4.02 -4.52 -4.89
C GLY A 45 -2.76 -5.03 -4.19
N LEU A 46 -2.40 -4.46 -3.04
CA LEU A 46 -1.28 -4.93 -2.22
C LEU A 46 -1.50 -6.36 -1.74
N PHE A 47 -2.70 -6.66 -1.22
CA PHE A 47 -3.06 -8.02 -0.80
C PHE A 47 -2.89 -9.01 -1.96
N ASP A 48 -3.41 -8.66 -3.14
CA ASP A 48 -3.35 -9.51 -4.33
C ASP A 48 -1.89 -9.75 -4.79
N ILE A 49 -1.03 -8.74 -4.72
CA ILE A 49 0.42 -8.86 -5.01
C ILE A 49 1.12 -9.79 -4.01
N MET A 50 0.85 -9.60 -2.70
CA MET A 50 1.46 -10.38 -1.64
C MET A 50 1.05 -11.86 -1.69
N GLU A 51 -0.24 -12.13 -1.91
CA GLU A 51 -0.74 -13.50 -2.05
C GLU A 51 -0.17 -14.20 -3.29
N LYS A 52 -0.09 -13.50 -4.43
CA LYS A 52 0.55 -14.06 -5.65
C LYS A 52 2.03 -14.39 -5.42
N SER A 53 2.78 -13.47 -4.81
CA SER A 53 4.20 -13.69 -4.49
C SER A 53 4.38 -14.90 -3.58
N ARG A 54 3.55 -15.02 -2.53
CA ARG A 54 3.58 -16.13 -1.58
C ARG A 54 3.24 -17.47 -2.25
N LEU A 55 2.22 -17.51 -3.11
CA LEU A 55 1.77 -18.74 -3.78
C LEU A 55 2.74 -19.22 -4.87
N GLN A 56 3.40 -18.29 -5.56
CA GLN A 56 4.28 -18.58 -6.70
C GLN A 56 5.77 -18.54 -6.35
N SER A 57 6.11 -18.31 -5.07
CA SER A 57 7.50 -18.09 -4.62
C SER A 57 8.27 -17.08 -5.48
N THR A 58 7.55 -16.09 -6.04
CA THR A 58 8.10 -15.12 -6.98
C THR A 58 8.59 -13.89 -6.22
N PRO A 59 9.84 -13.45 -6.40
CA PRO A 59 10.35 -12.26 -5.72
C PRO A 59 9.60 -11.01 -6.18
N ILE A 60 9.33 -10.10 -5.23
CA ILE A 60 8.67 -8.82 -5.49
C ILE A 60 9.74 -7.79 -5.86
N LEU A 61 9.48 -7.02 -6.92
CA LEU A 61 10.22 -5.79 -7.20
C LEU A 61 9.58 -4.64 -6.42
N LEU A 62 10.30 -4.08 -5.47
CA LEU A 62 9.89 -2.93 -4.68
C LEU A 62 10.72 -1.71 -5.04
N GLY A 63 10.06 -0.74 -5.68
CA GLY A 63 10.59 0.60 -5.94
C GLY A 63 10.05 1.63 -4.97
N ARG A 64 10.82 2.70 -4.75
CA ARG A 64 10.33 3.92 -4.10
C ARG A 64 10.55 5.05 -5.07
N GLU A 65 9.53 5.88 -5.28
CA GLU A 65 9.54 6.91 -6.33
C GLU A 65 10.69 7.91 -6.17
N TYR A 66 11.08 8.23 -4.94
CA TYR A 66 12.20 9.12 -4.65
C TYR A 66 13.59 8.48 -4.84
N LEU A 67 13.66 7.19 -5.19
CA LEU A 67 14.91 6.47 -5.43
C LEU A 67 15.10 6.21 -6.92
N GLU A 68 16.33 6.30 -7.39
CA GLU A 68 16.70 5.83 -8.74
C GLU A 68 16.35 4.35 -8.93
N ALA A 69 15.99 3.95 -10.15
CA ALA A 69 15.61 2.58 -10.46
C ALA A 69 16.64 1.54 -10.01
N ARG A 70 17.94 1.86 -10.13
CA ARG A 70 19.03 0.97 -9.66
C ARG A 70 19.02 0.72 -8.15
N SER A 71 18.40 1.62 -7.37
CA SER A 71 18.24 1.52 -5.92
C SER A 71 17.00 0.73 -5.48
N TRP A 72 16.19 0.25 -6.42
CA TRP A 72 15.04 -0.61 -6.12
C TRP A 72 15.49 -2.01 -5.72
N HIS A 73 14.62 -2.78 -5.05
CA HIS A 73 14.94 -4.12 -4.54
C HIS A 73 14.11 -5.19 -5.25
N LEU A 74 14.75 -6.26 -5.71
CA LEU A 74 14.10 -7.50 -6.13
C LEU A 74 14.30 -8.54 -5.02
N GLY A 75 13.25 -8.81 -4.25
CA GLY A 75 13.37 -9.62 -3.03
C GLY A 75 14.26 -8.92 -2.01
N GLN A 76 15.35 -9.58 -1.59
CA GLN A 76 16.31 -9.04 -0.62
C GLN A 76 17.49 -8.31 -1.28
N GLU A 77 17.59 -8.35 -2.61
CA GLU A 77 18.73 -7.80 -3.35
C GLU A 77 18.37 -6.48 -4.03
N ARG A 78 19.31 -5.54 -4.03
CA ARG A 78 19.20 -4.29 -4.81
C ARG A 78 19.42 -4.59 -6.30
N LEU A 79 18.68 -3.91 -7.19
CA LEU A 79 18.84 -4.08 -8.63
C LEU A 79 20.26 -3.82 -9.12
N GLU A 80 20.96 -2.81 -8.58
CA GLU A 80 22.39 -2.55 -8.87
C GLU A 80 23.27 -3.79 -8.69
N SER A 81 23.02 -4.61 -7.67
CA SER A 81 23.77 -5.85 -7.42
C SER A 81 23.48 -6.94 -8.46
N ILE A 82 22.28 -6.95 -9.02
CA ILE A 82 21.81 -7.96 -9.98
C ILE A 82 22.25 -7.61 -11.41
N ILE A 83 22.10 -6.34 -11.80
CA ILE A 83 22.32 -5.90 -13.19
C ILE A 83 23.78 -5.54 -13.49
N GLY A 84 24.63 -5.41 -12.47
CA GLY A 84 26.00 -4.92 -12.61
C GLY A 84 26.07 -3.40 -12.84
N ARG A 85 27.29 -2.85 -12.92
CA ARG A 85 27.50 -1.41 -13.17
C ARG A 85 27.20 -1.03 -14.62
#